data_AF-E7NC04-F1
#
_entry.id   AF-E7NC04-F1
#
_cell.length_a   1.000
_cell.length_b   1.000
_cell.length_c   1.000
_cell.angle_alpha   90.00
_cell.angle_beta   90.00
_cell.angle_gamma   90.00
#
_symmetry.space_group_name_H-M   'P 1'
#
loop_
_entity.id
_entity.type
_entity.pdbx_description
1 polymer ?
#
loop_
_entity_poly.entity_id
_entity_poly.type
_entity_poly.pdbx_seq_one_letter_code
_entity_poly.pdbx_strand_id
1 'polypeptide(L)'
;MGGGAATCLLDPGDWRARTHMTRAAALGVLGGPLSALARGGLERTMVPMNAVANLRRMSRDRALSRLCAIDPRGGAARVPLGFLASYLRFAHTPPERNRTPVTLLHPGRDAWTPIELSARVLSRAAGPAELVVLRECGHFPVEDPGVTDLVDAVAGLARRLHSRGGT
;
A
#
# COMPACT_ATOMS: atom_id res chain seq x y z
N MET A 1 1.28 -15.22 -20.28
CA MET A 1 0.73 -14.81 -18.96
C MET A 1 1.24 -13.41 -18.64
N GLY A 2 0.34 -12.44 -18.46
CA GLY A 2 0.69 -11.07 -18.07
C GLY A 2 0.93 -10.96 -16.56
N GLY A 3 2.01 -10.31 -16.16
CA GLY A 3 2.33 -9.99 -14.76
C GLY A 3 2.20 -8.50 -14.49
N GLY A 4 2.09 -8.11 -13.23
CA GLY A 4 1.96 -6.71 -12.82
C GLY A 4 3.13 -6.22 -11.96
N ALA A 5 3.40 -4.92 -12.03
CA ALA A 5 4.22 -4.24 -11.03
C ALA A 5 3.32 -3.76 -9.88
N ALA A 6 3.80 -3.91 -8.65
CA ALA A 6 3.15 -3.37 -7.46
C ALA A 6 4.20 -2.68 -6.58
N THR A 7 3.77 -1.72 -5.78
CA THR A 7 4.57 -1.11 -4.71
C THR A 7 3.90 -1.38 -3.37
N CYS A 8 4.69 -1.46 -2.30
CA CYS A 8 4.20 -1.43 -0.92
C CYS A 8 3.07 -2.42 -0.59
N LEU A 9 3.15 -3.67 -1.08
CA LEU A 9 2.15 -4.70 -0.84
C LEU A 9 1.88 -4.89 0.65
N LEU A 10 0.61 -5.06 0.99
CA LEU A 10 0.21 -5.15 2.37
C LEU A 10 -0.99 -6.09 2.51
N ASP A 11 -1.00 -6.89 3.57
CA ASP A 11 -2.07 -7.84 3.88
C ASP A 11 -2.94 -7.26 4.99
N PRO A 12 -4.14 -6.73 4.69
CA PRO A 12 -5.03 -6.17 5.68
C PRO A 12 -5.56 -7.22 6.67
N GLY A 13 -5.30 -8.52 6.48
CA GLY A 13 -5.58 -9.57 7.47
C GLY A 13 -4.52 -9.65 8.58
N ASP A 14 -3.29 -9.22 8.33
CA ASP A 14 -2.20 -9.22 9.31
C ASP A 14 -2.29 -7.99 10.22
N TRP A 15 -2.32 -8.22 11.54
CA TRP A 15 -2.36 -7.14 12.52
C TRP A 15 -1.13 -6.21 12.44
N ARG A 16 0.05 -6.74 12.08
CA ARG A 16 1.28 -5.94 11.89
C ARG A 16 1.12 -4.96 10.73
N ALA A 17 0.50 -5.41 9.65
CA ALA A 17 0.20 -4.58 8.51
C ALA A 17 -0.76 -3.43 8.89
N ARG A 18 -1.81 -3.74 9.66
CA ARG A 18 -2.80 -2.73 10.12
C ARG A 18 -2.21 -1.66 11.03
N THR A 19 -1.28 -2.01 11.91
CA THR A 19 -0.63 -1.04 12.81
C THR A 19 0.26 -0.05 12.05
N HIS A 20 0.85 -0.47 10.93
CA HIS A 20 1.68 0.39 10.09
C HIS A 20 0.87 1.25 9.11
N MET A 21 -0.24 0.72 8.56
CA MET A 21 -1.13 1.50 7.69
C MET A 21 -1.67 2.77 8.34
N THR A 22 -1.93 2.72 9.65
CA THR A 22 -2.70 3.75 10.35
C THR A 22 -1.85 4.66 11.22
N ARG A 23 -2.25 5.93 11.37
CA ARG A 23 -1.57 6.93 12.23
C ARG A 23 -1.62 6.60 13.70
N ALA A 24 -2.68 5.94 14.13
CA ALA A 24 -2.82 5.44 15.48
C ALA A 24 -2.87 3.91 15.37
N ALA A 25 -1.83 3.22 15.83
CA ALA A 25 -1.78 1.76 15.89
C ALA A 25 -3.05 1.15 16.53
N ALA A 26 -3.74 1.91 17.39
CA ALA A 26 -5.05 1.59 17.94
C ALA A 26 -6.14 1.39 16.86
N LEU A 27 -6.27 2.25 15.84
CA LEU A 27 -7.27 2.08 14.77
C LEU A 27 -7.00 0.86 13.88
N GLY A 28 -5.73 0.44 13.77
CA GLY A 28 -5.34 -0.81 13.11
C GLY A 28 -5.80 -2.08 13.84
N VAL A 29 -6.05 -2.01 15.15
CA VAL A 29 -6.56 -3.13 15.95
C VAL A 29 -8.10 -3.14 16.01
N LEU A 30 -8.75 -2.01 15.69
CA LEU A 30 -10.18 -1.80 15.93
C LEU A 30 -11.12 -2.32 14.82
N GLY A 31 -10.72 -3.33 14.03
CA GLY A 31 -11.61 -3.93 13.02
C GLY A 31 -12.96 -4.38 13.60
N GLY A 32 -12.98 -4.87 14.84
CA GLY A 32 -14.20 -5.20 15.60
C GLY A 32 -15.00 -3.97 16.04
N PRO A 33 -14.44 -3.05 16.84
CA PRO A 33 -15.17 -1.87 17.34
C PRO A 33 -15.60 -0.87 16.26
N LEU A 34 -14.80 -0.67 15.21
CA LEU A 34 -15.22 0.11 14.03
C LEU A 34 -16.42 -0.53 13.33
N SER A 35 -16.52 -1.86 13.36
CA SER A 35 -17.68 -2.57 12.83
C SER A 35 -18.93 -2.41 13.69
N ALA A 36 -18.79 -2.32 15.01
CA ALA A 36 -19.91 -1.99 15.90
C ALA A 36 -20.38 -0.54 15.71
N LEU A 37 -19.45 0.41 15.60
CA LEU A 37 -19.76 1.83 15.33
C LEU A 37 -20.41 2.03 13.95
N ALA A 38 -19.92 1.33 12.92
CA ALA A 38 -20.54 1.34 11.60
C ALA A 38 -21.96 0.75 11.61
N ARG A 39 -22.28 -0.20 12.49
CA ARG A 39 -23.65 -0.75 12.64
C ARG A 39 -24.58 0.14 13.47
N GLY A 40 -24.04 1.10 14.23
CA GLY A 40 -24.80 2.03 15.07
C GLY A 40 -25.23 3.32 14.38
N GLY A 41 -25.23 3.38 13.04
CA GLY A 41 -25.64 4.56 12.26
C GLY A 41 -24.55 5.61 12.03
N LEU A 42 -23.33 5.41 12.55
CA LEU A 42 -22.18 6.30 12.30
C LEU A 42 -21.46 5.99 10.98
N GLU A 43 -21.97 5.06 10.17
CA GLU A 43 -21.41 4.71 8.86
C GLU A 43 -21.21 5.90 7.92
N ARG A 44 -22.08 6.91 8.01
CA ARG A 44 -22.05 8.13 7.18
C ARG A 44 -21.15 9.22 7.75
N THR A 45 -20.61 9.04 8.96
CA THR A 45 -19.68 9.99 9.56
C THR A 45 -18.42 10.09 8.70
N MET A 46 -18.12 11.30 8.24
CA MET A 46 -16.99 11.56 7.35
C MET A 46 -15.71 11.73 8.15
N VAL A 47 -14.71 10.86 7.92
CA VAL A 47 -13.41 10.89 8.60
C VAL A 47 -12.34 11.36 7.60
N PRO A 48 -11.46 12.31 7.98
CA PRO A 48 -10.38 12.73 7.11
C PRO A 48 -9.30 11.65 7.00
N MET A 49 -8.83 11.37 5.79
CA MET A 49 -7.84 10.33 5.53
C MET A 49 -6.51 10.62 6.22
N ASN A 50 -6.14 11.89 6.41
CA ASN A 50 -4.94 12.28 7.15
C ASN A 50 -5.01 12.07 8.68
N ALA A 51 -6.17 11.70 9.22
CA ALA A 51 -6.30 11.19 10.59
C ALA A 51 -6.14 9.67 10.64
N VAL A 52 -6.37 8.98 9.50
CA VAL A 52 -6.31 7.52 9.39
C VAL A 52 -4.95 7.06 8.88
N ALA A 53 -4.51 7.55 7.72
CA ALA A 53 -3.30 7.16 7.01
C ALA A 53 -2.06 7.96 7.45
N ASN A 54 -0.90 7.30 7.55
CA ASN A 54 0.33 7.94 8.03
C ASN A 54 1.07 8.77 6.96
N LEU A 55 0.37 9.76 6.42
CA LEU A 55 0.85 10.62 5.33
C LEU A 55 2.09 11.46 5.70
N ARG A 56 2.42 11.59 7.00
CA ARG A 56 3.67 12.22 7.45
C ARG A 56 4.91 11.40 7.06
N ARG A 57 4.73 10.12 6.73
CA ARG A 57 5.79 9.20 6.29
C ARG A 57 5.68 8.86 4.80
N MET A 58 4.90 9.65 4.04
CA MET A 58 4.71 9.45 2.61
C MET A 58 6.03 9.55 1.84
N SER A 59 6.86 10.53 2.16
CA SER A 59 8.13 10.77 1.47
C SER A 59 9.20 11.16 2.48
N ARG A 60 10.46 11.04 2.07
CA ARG A 60 11.60 11.58 2.82
C ARG A 60 11.64 13.11 2.77
N ASP A 61 10.99 13.72 1.78
CA ASP A 61 10.71 15.15 1.76
C ASP A 61 9.48 15.47 2.63
N ARG A 62 9.71 16.30 3.66
CA ARG A 62 8.67 16.78 4.57
C ARG A 62 7.70 17.74 3.87
N ALA A 63 8.17 18.54 2.90
CA ALA A 63 7.33 19.45 2.14
C ALA A 63 6.34 18.63 1.28
N LEU A 64 6.84 17.64 0.54
CA LEU A 64 5.98 16.72 -0.21
C LEU A 64 5.00 15.95 0.68
N SER A 65 5.47 15.40 1.81
CA SER A 65 4.59 14.71 2.77
C SER A 65 3.47 15.63 3.28
N ARG A 66 3.78 16.93 3.51
CA ARG A 66 2.79 17.93 3.88
C ARG A 66 1.79 18.19 2.75
N LEU A 67 2.26 18.33 1.51
CA LEU A 67 1.38 18.51 0.34
C LEU A 67 0.41 17.33 0.20
N CYS A 68 0.90 16.09 0.27
CA CYS A 68 0.05 14.90 0.25
C CYS A 68 -0.98 14.91 1.39
N ALA A 69 -0.59 15.35 2.59
CA ALA A 69 -1.46 15.35 3.77
C ALA A 69 -2.57 16.41 3.76
N ILE A 70 -2.37 17.52 3.05
CA ILE A 70 -3.35 18.63 2.98
C ILE A 70 -4.15 18.65 1.68
N ASP A 71 -3.79 17.84 0.68
CA ASP A 71 -4.51 17.75 -0.59
C ASP A 71 -5.97 17.28 -0.40
N PRO A 72 -6.99 18.11 -0.69
CA PRO A 72 -8.40 17.74 -0.56
C PRO A 72 -8.84 16.59 -1.47
N ARG A 73 -8.10 16.32 -2.56
CA ARG A 73 -8.35 15.19 -3.47
C ARG A 73 -7.56 13.94 -3.09
N GLY A 74 -6.63 14.06 -2.15
CA GLY A 74 -5.78 12.99 -1.66
C GLY A 74 -5.89 12.84 -0.15
N GLY A 75 -4.85 13.22 0.58
CA GLY A 75 -4.74 12.95 2.01
C GLY A 75 -5.73 13.66 2.92
N ALA A 76 -6.19 14.87 2.56
CA ALA A 76 -7.22 15.59 3.31
C ALA A 76 -8.64 15.21 2.85
N ALA A 77 -8.79 14.33 1.86
CA ALA A 77 -10.08 13.80 1.47
C ALA A 77 -10.76 13.14 2.67
N ARG A 78 -12.09 13.26 2.72
CA ARG A 78 -12.90 12.64 3.76
C ARG A 78 -13.64 11.46 3.17
N VAL A 79 -13.63 10.33 3.87
CA VAL A 79 -14.39 9.14 3.48
C VAL A 79 -15.39 8.76 4.57
N PRO A 80 -16.52 8.11 4.22
CA PRO A 80 -17.44 7.59 5.22
C PRO A 80 -16.76 6.55 6.10
N LEU A 81 -17.03 6.55 7.40
CA LEU A 81 -16.55 5.53 8.33
C LEU A 81 -16.94 4.11 7.87
N GLY A 82 -18.13 3.97 7.28
CA GLY A 82 -18.62 2.72 6.71
C GLY A 82 -17.73 2.18 5.58
N PHE A 83 -17.10 3.05 4.79
CA PHE A 83 -16.15 2.66 3.75
C PHE A 83 -14.86 2.08 4.33
N LEU A 84 -14.30 2.70 5.38
CA LEU A 84 -13.13 2.14 6.07
C LEU A 84 -13.46 0.80 6.71
N ALA A 85 -14.63 0.70 7.34
CA ALA A 85 -15.09 -0.53 7.97
C ALA A 85 -15.36 -1.64 6.94
N SER A 86 -15.88 -1.31 5.75
CA SER A 86 -16.05 -2.29 4.68
C SER A 86 -14.70 -2.77 4.12
N TYR A 87 -13.73 -1.87 3.92
CA TYR A 87 -12.38 -2.23 3.50
C TYR A 87 -11.69 -3.21 4.47
N LEU A 88 -11.78 -2.96 5.78
CA LEU A 88 -11.17 -3.82 6.81
C LEU A 88 -11.84 -5.19 6.95
N ARG A 89 -13.14 -5.30 6.60
CA ARG A 89 -13.90 -6.56 6.62
C ARG A 89 -13.89 -7.30 5.29
N PHE A 90 -13.48 -6.63 4.21
CA PHE A 90 -13.45 -7.25 2.90
C PHE A 90 -12.55 -8.49 2.92
N ALA A 91 -13.04 -9.59 2.37
CA ALA A 91 -12.28 -10.83 2.26
C ALA A 91 -11.25 -10.70 1.13
N HIS A 92 -10.11 -10.09 1.45
CA HIS A 92 -8.98 -9.94 0.52
C HIS A 92 -8.48 -11.32 0.06
N THR A 93 -8.09 -11.43 -1.21
CA THR A 93 -7.48 -12.66 -1.73
C THR A 93 -6.21 -12.94 -0.94
N PRO A 94 -6.10 -14.09 -0.24
CA PRO A 94 -4.92 -14.40 0.52
C PRO A 94 -3.74 -14.62 -0.45
N PRO A 95 -2.50 -14.24 -0.07
CA PRO A 95 -1.35 -14.34 -0.97
C PRO A 95 -1.15 -15.75 -1.53
N GLU A 96 -1.43 -16.78 -0.73
CA GLU A 96 -1.32 -18.20 -1.06
C GLU A 96 -2.29 -18.63 -2.18
N ARG A 97 -3.26 -17.79 -2.55
CA ARG A 97 -4.16 -18.00 -3.68
C ARG A 97 -3.87 -17.08 -4.87
N ASN A 98 -2.95 -16.13 -4.73
CA ASN A 98 -2.57 -15.24 -5.82
C ASN A 98 -1.58 -15.93 -6.76
N ARG A 99 -2.07 -16.32 -7.94
CA ARG A 99 -1.26 -16.94 -9.02
C ARG A 99 -0.76 -15.93 -10.04
N THR A 100 -1.18 -14.66 -9.94
CA THR A 100 -0.74 -13.60 -10.86
C THR A 100 0.75 -13.36 -10.63
N PRO A 101 1.60 -13.34 -11.68
CA PRO A 101 2.99 -12.96 -11.54
C PRO A 101 3.11 -11.51 -11.05
N VAL A 102 3.91 -11.29 -9.99
CA VAL A 102 4.09 -9.96 -9.39
C VAL A 102 5.57 -9.62 -9.29
N THR A 103 5.94 -8.46 -9.82
CA THR A 103 7.20 -7.78 -9.49
C THR A 103 6.90 -6.68 -8.48
N LEU A 104 7.34 -6.88 -7.24
CA LEU A 104 7.23 -5.90 -6.17
C LEU A 104 8.41 -4.92 -6.24
N LEU A 105 8.11 -3.66 -6.54
CA LEU A 105 9.04 -2.54 -6.53
C LEU A 105 8.89 -1.83 -5.18
N HIS A 106 9.76 -2.14 -4.20
CA HIS A 106 9.59 -1.64 -2.83
C HIS A 106 10.58 -0.53 -2.49
N PRO A 107 10.14 0.63 -1.97
CA PRO A 107 11.06 1.68 -1.53
C PRO A 107 11.97 1.23 -0.38
N GLY A 108 13.27 1.31 -0.56
CA GLY A 108 14.27 0.84 0.40
C GLY A 108 14.34 1.65 1.70
N ARG A 109 13.72 2.84 1.74
CA ARG A 109 13.62 3.70 2.93
C ARG A 109 12.16 3.97 3.31
N ASP A 110 11.24 3.06 3.00
CA ASP A 110 9.83 3.20 3.38
C ASP A 110 9.64 3.17 4.91
N ALA A 111 9.30 4.32 5.49
CA ALA A 111 9.01 4.45 6.91
C ALA A 111 7.52 4.24 7.25
N TRP A 112 6.64 4.21 6.24
CA TRP A 112 5.22 3.95 6.40
C TRP A 112 4.94 2.45 6.35
N THR A 113 5.36 1.79 5.27
CA THR A 113 5.21 0.35 5.07
C THR A 113 6.60 -0.30 5.01
N PRO A 114 7.16 -0.72 6.17
CA PRO A 114 8.44 -1.42 6.20
C PRO A 114 8.46 -2.61 5.23
N ILE A 115 9.58 -2.80 4.55
CA ILE A 115 9.74 -3.79 3.48
C ILE A 115 9.41 -5.21 3.93
N GLU A 116 9.62 -5.52 5.21
CA GLU A 116 9.37 -6.84 5.80
C GLU A 116 7.89 -7.23 5.71
N LEU A 117 6.98 -6.25 5.76
CA LEU A 117 5.55 -6.49 5.59
C LEU A 117 5.25 -6.95 4.16
N SER A 118 5.77 -6.21 3.18
CA SER A 118 5.54 -6.51 1.76
C SER A 118 6.27 -7.76 1.31
N ALA A 119 7.49 -7.99 1.81
CA ALA A 119 8.26 -9.21 1.56
C ALA A 119 7.54 -10.45 2.10
N ARG A 120 6.89 -10.36 3.27
CA ARG A 120 6.08 -11.45 3.84
C ARG A 120 4.84 -11.76 3.01
N VAL A 121 4.19 -10.75 2.42
CA VAL A 121 3.08 -10.97 1.50
C VAL A 121 3.58 -11.66 0.24
N LEU A 122 4.65 -11.13 -0.34
CA LEU A 122 5.24 -11.64 -1.57
C LEU A 122 5.74 -13.09 -1.43
N SER A 123 6.40 -13.44 -0.32
CA SER A 123 6.94 -14.78 -0.08
C SER A 123 5.87 -15.87 0.03
N ARG A 124 4.61 -15.49 0.24
CA ARG A 124 3.47 -16.40 0.33
C ARG A 124 2.68 -16.48 -0.97
N ALA A 125 3.05 -15.70 -2.00
CA ALA A 125 2.38 -15.73 -3.29
C ALA A 125 2.49 -17.12 -3.94
N ALA A 126 1.39 -17.61 -4.55
CA ALA A 126 1.39 -18.88 -5.28
C ALA A 126 1.95 -18.75 -6.71
N GLY A 127 1.97 -17.54 -7.26
CA GLY A 127 2.51 -17.22 -8.57
C GLY A 127 3.99 -16.79 -8.53
N PRO A 128 4.61 -16.59 -9.71
CA PRO A 128 5.95 -16.04 -9.79
C PRO A 128 6.06 -14.69 -9.08
N ALA A 129 7.09 -14.53 -8.25
CA ALA A 129 7.26 -13.37 -7.40
C ALA A 129 8.71 -12.87 -7.47
N GLU A 130 8.88 -11.57 -7.67
CA GLU A 130 10.18 -10.89 -7.73
C GLU A 130 10.13 -9.65 -6.82
N LEU A 131 11.19 -9.41 -6.04
CA LEU A 131 11.36 -8.21 -5.24
C LEU A 131 12.51 -7.39 -5.81
N VAL A 132 12.22 -6.15 -6.17
CA VAL A 132 13.21 -5.13 -6.54
C VAL A 132 13.15 -4.02 -5.51
N VAL A 133 14.27 -3.77 -4.83
CA VAL A 133 14.37 -2.69 -3.84
C VAL A 133 14.78 -1.40 -4.56
N LEU A 134 13.96 -0.37 -4.44
CA LEU A 134 14.22 0.98 -4.98
C LEU A 134 15.11 1.74 -3.99
N ARG A 135 16.21 2.31 -4.47
CA ARG A 135 17.24 2.86 -3.57
C ARG A 135 16.86 4.25 -3.04
N GLU A 136 17.17 4.49 -1.76
CA GLU A 136 17.09 5.78 -1.07
C GLU A 136 15.78 6.58 -1.15
N CYS A 137 14.65 5.97 -1.54
CA CYS A 137 13.36 6.65 -1.64
C CYS A 137 12.33 6.22 -0.57
N GLY A 138 11.38 7.11 -0.30
CA GLY A 138 10.29 6.89 0.65
C GLY A 138 9.09 6.14 0.07
N HIS A 139 8.00 6.02 0.84
CA HIS A 139 6.78 5.29 0.44
C HIS A 139 6.22 5.74 -0.92
N PHE A 140 6.30 7.05 -1.20
CA PHE A 140 6.08 7.65 -2.51
C PHE A 140 7.46 7.82 -3.18
N PRO A 141 7.88 6.88 -4.06
CA PRO A 141 9.26 6.77 -4.52
C PRO A 141 9.60 7.81 -5.60
N VAL A 142 9.63 9.09 -5.20
CA VAL A 142 9.94 10.22 -6.10
C VAL A 142 11.36 10.73 -5.93
N GLU A 143 12.05 10.35 -4.85
CA GLU A 143 13.43 10.77 -4.61
C GLU A 143 14.39 9.96 -5.49
N ASP A 144 15.45 10.61 -5.98
CA ASP A 144 16.55 9.93 -6.66
C ASP A 144 17.47 9.20 -5.67
N PRO A 145 18.08 8.07 -6.07
CA PRO A 145 17.89 7.39 -7.36
C PRO A 145 16.61 6.53 -7.46
N GLY A 146 15.78 6.46 -6.43
CA GLY A 146 14.64 5.54 -6.37
C GLY A 146 13.55 5.74 -7.44
N VAL A 147 13.28 6.98 -7.86
CA VAL A 147 12.37 7.23 -9.00
C VAL A 147 12.95 6.71 -10.31
N THR A 148 14.26 6.84 -10.50
CA THR A 148 14.98 6.29 -11.65
C THR A 148 14.90 4.76 -11.62
N ASP A 149 15.17 4.14 -10.47
CA ASP A 149 15.04 2.69 -10.28
C ASP A 149 13.63 2.19 -10.61
N LEU A 150 12.60 2.93 -10.19
CA LEU A 150 11.20 2.59 -10.47
C LEU A 150 10.91 2.60 -11.97
N VAL A 151 11.29 3.67 -12.66
CA VAL A 151 11.06 3.84 -14.10
C VAL A 151 11.78 2.75 -14.89
N ASP A 152 13.05 2.48 -14.57
CA ASP A 152 13.85 1.45 -15.22
C ASP A 152 13.26 0.06 -15.01
N ALA A 153 12.82 -0.26 -13.79
CA ALA A 153 12.21 -1.54 -13.47
C ALA A 153 10.88 -1.75 -14.20
N VAL A 154 10.00 -0.74 -14.24
CA VAL A 154 8.72 -0.80 -14.98
C VAL A 154 8.96 -0.92 -16.48
N ALA A 155 9.88 -0.13 -17.05
CA ALA A 155 10.23 -0.22 -18.46
C ALA A 155 10.83 -1.59 -18.82
N GLY A 156 11.68 -2.14 -17.94
CA GLY A 156 12.21 -3.49 -18.05
C GLY A 156 11.13 -4.56 -18.03
N LEU A 157 10.16 -4.46 -17.11
CA LEU A 157 9.02 -5.36 -17.04
C LEU A 157 8.18 -5.30 -18.33
N ALA A 158 7.87 -4.10 -18.82
CA ALA A 158 7.12 -3.91 -20.05
C ALA A 158 7.79 -4.58 -21.26
N ARG A 159 9.11 -4.42 -21.40
CA ARG A 159 9.89 -5.12 -22.46
C ARG A 159 9.78 -6.64 -22.33
N ARG A 160 9.94 -7.20 -21.13
CA ARG A 160 9.81 -8.65 -20.89
C ARG A 160 8.43 -9.19 -21.24
N LEU A 161 7.38 -8.44 -20.91
CA LEU A 161 5.99 -8.81 -21.22
C LEU A 161 5.72 -8.77 -22.72
N HIS A 162 6.22 -7.75 -23.42
CA HIS A 162 6.10 -7.65 -24.88
C HIS A 162 6.78 -8.82 -25.59
N SER A 163 8.02 -9.16 -25.21
CA SER A 163 8.76 -10.28 -25.82
C SER A 163 8.10 -11.65 -25.60
N ARG A 164 7.30 -11.81 -24.54
CA ARG A 164 6.57 -13.05 -24.22
C ARG A 164 5.17 -13.15 -24.87
N GLY A 165 4.65 -12.05 -25.41
CA GLY A 165 3.36 -12.00 -26.09
C GLY A 165 3.45 -12.12 -27.61
N GLY A 166 4.66 -12.10 -28.17
CA GLY A 166 4.94 -12.25 -29.60
C GLY A 166 5.34 -13.68 -30.04
N THR A 167 5.20 -14.66 -29.15
CA THR A 167 5.37 -16.11 -29.40
C THR A 167 4.08 -16.83 -29.11
#